data_AF-A0A7Z0EFY7-F1
#
_entry.id   AF-A0A7Z0EFY7-F1
#
_cell.length_a   1.000
_cell.length_b   1.000
_cell.length_c   1.000
_cell.angle_alpha   90.00
_cell.angle_beta   90.00
_cell.angle_gamma   90.00
#
_symmetry.space_group_name_H-M   'P 1'
#
loop_
_entity.id
_entity.type
_entity.pdbx_description
1 polymer ?
#
loop_
_entity_poly.entity_id
_entity_poly.type
_entity_poly.pdbx_seq_one_letter_code
_entity_poly.pdbx_strand_id
1 'polypeptide(L)'
;MTNTIDQALDYARAHPTRDGKSWAGWCESLIWRAGGFTRSFASAQLAGDASGWLNPDWTTAPRGALHYWSGVGGDGHVAFDLGGGTLLMASSRVSSLGTALGLIHFLDYKLPEYRGWSLRHGTETLARSATAGAGTTPLEDDMTPVQEKMLAEVHWMLSERVRPQLNALHDGTGGAVHKKLDVVVWALTDPKAGLRKMLGDLITKLIPSWNGHPVMPTAPKPGPPAS
;
A
#
# COMPACT_ATOMS: atom_id res chain seq x y z
N MET A 1 -9.74 9.95 -21.65
CA MET A 1 -10.19 10.81 -20.54
C MET A 1 -9.51 10.32 -19.29
N THR A 2 -8.96 11.23 -18.49
CA THR A 2 -8.32 10.91 -17.22
C THR A 2 -9.43 10.60 -16.22
N ASN A 3 -9.48 9.37 -15.66
CA ASN A 3 -10.55 8.96 -14.74
C ASN A 3 -10.12 9.15 -13.29
N THR A 4 -10.72 10.10 -12.62
CA THR A 4 -10.50 10.45 -11.21
C THR A 4 -11.60 9.88 -10.33
N ILE A 5 -11.38 9.86 -9.03
CA ILE A 5 -12.39 9.42 -8.06
C ILE A 5 -13.64 10.33 -8.03
N ASP A 6 -13.49 11.63 -8.34
CA ASP A 6 -14.62 12.55 -8.47
C ASP A 6 -15.50 12.17 -9.65
N GLN A 7 -14.89 11.84 -10.80
CA GLN A 7 -15.63 11.36 -11.97
C GLN A 7 -16.30 10.00 -11.72
N ALA A 8 -15.70 9.12 -10.92
CA ALA A 8 -16.35 7.86 -10.54
C ALA A 8 -17.61 8.11 -9.69
N LEU A 9 -17.56 9.09 -8.78
CA LEU A 9 -18.73 9.50 -8.00
C LEU A 9 -19.80 10.15 -8.88
N ASP A 10 -19.42 11.00 -9.82
CA ASP A 10 -20.34 11.62 -10.77
C ASP A 10 -20.96 10.59 -11.72
N TYR A 11 -20.18 9.59 -12.15
CA TYR A 11 -20.71 8.45 -12.90
C TYR A 11 -21.78 7.73 -12.09
N ALA A 12 -21.53 7.43 -10.82
CA ALA A 12 -22.51 6.75 -9.96
C ALA A 12 -23.80 7.56 -9.82
N ARG A 13 -23.71 8.89 -9.64
CA ARG A 13 -24.87 9.79 -9.59
C ARG A 13 -25.67 9.79 -10.90
N ALA A 14 -24.98 9.75 -12.04
CA ALA A 14 -25.60 9.72 -13.36
C ALA A 14 -26.24 8.37 -13.72
N HIS A 15 -25.87 7.29 -13.01
CA HIS A 15 -26.31 5.92 -13.29
C HIS A 15 -26.94 5.27 -12.05
N PRO A 16 -28.09 5.79 -11.55
CA PRO A 16 -28.73 5.27 -10.33
C PRO A 16 -29.22 3.82 -10.46
N THR A 17 -29.26 3.28 -11.68
CA THR A 17 -29.52 1.87 -11.99
C THR A 17 -28.47 1.36 -12.98
N ARG A 18 -28.19 0.06 -12.96
CA ARG A 18 -27.34 -0.62 -13.94
C ARG A 18 -28.19 -1.07 -15.11
N ASP A 19 -28.08 -0.38 -16.24
CA ASP A 19 -28.77 -0.75 -17.48
C ASP A 19 -30.30 -0.92 -17.24
N GLY A 20 -30.89 -0.04 -16.41
CA GLY A 20 -32.29 -0.08 -15.99
C GLY A 20 -32.62 -1.06 -14.84
N LYS A 21 -31.62 -1.73 -14.26
CA LYS A 21 -31.77 -2.75 -13.20
C LYS A 21 -30.99 -2.39 -11.94
N SER A 22 -31.17 -3.21 -10.88
CA SER A 22 -30.42 -3.07 -9.64
C SER A 22 -28.91 -3.24 -9.83
N TRP A 23 -28.11 -2.47 -9.07
CA TRP A 23 -26.66 -2.64 -8.94
C TRP A 23 -26.24 -3.79 -8.00
N ALA A 24 -27.19 -4.46 -7.33
CA ALA A 24 -26.87 -5.54 -6.39
C ALA A 24 -26.09 -6.67 -7.07
N GLY A 25 -24.94 -7.03 -6.50
CA GLY A 25 -24.03 -8.04 -7.05
C GLY A 25 -23.12 -7.54 -8.18
N TRP A 26 -23.24 -6.27 -8.59
CA TRP A 26 -22.49 -5.70 -9.72
C TRP A 26 -21.35 -4.77 -9.28
N CYS A 27 -20.75 -5.04 -8.11
CA CYS A 27 -19.66 -4.22 -7.54
C CYS A 27 -18.48 -4.05 -8.51
N GLU A 28 -17.98 -5.13 -9.10
CA GLU A 28 -16.89 -5.05 -10.07
C GLU A 28 -17.30 -4.31 -11.35
N SER A 29 -18.54 -4.48 -11.81
CA SER A 29 -19.07 -3.73 -12.95
C SER A 29 -19.14 -2.22 -12.65
N LEU A 30 -19.39 -1.82 -11.40
CA LEU A 30 -19.38 -0.41 -11.01
C LEU A 30 -17.95 0.13 -11.08
N ILE A 31 -16.98 -0.58 -10.50
CA ILE A 31 -15.58 -0.15 -10.49
C ILE A 31 -15.04 -0.01 -11.91
N TRP A 32 -15.25 -1.01 -12.75
CA TRP A 32 -14.83 -0.99 -14.15
C TRP A 32 -15.41 0.21 -14.91
N ARG A 33 -16.74 0.40 -14.85
CA ARG A 33 -17.42 1.45 -15.63
C ARG A 33 -17.16 2.85 -15.08
N ALA A 34 -17.27 3.03 -13.77
CA ALA A 34 -17.11 4.34 -13.12
C ALA A 34 -15.63 4.78 -13.05
N GLY A 35 -14.71 3.83 -12.86
CA GLY A 35 -13.27 4.09 -12.96
C GLY A 35 -12.75 4.16 -14.39
N GLY A 36 -13.60 3.82 -15.37
CA GLY A 36 -13.29 3.79 -16.80
C GLY A 36 -12.02 2.99 -17.12
N PHE A 37 -11.82 1.89 -16.40
CA PHE A 37 -10.71 0.97 -16.61
C PHE A 37 -10.87 0.24 -17.95
N THR A 38 -9.77 -0.07 -18.62
CA THR A 38 -9.82 -0.75 -19.93
C THR A 38 -10.20 -2.23 -19.78
N ARG A 39 -9.91 -2.83 -18.63
CA ARG A 39 -10.22 -4.23 -18.33
C ARG A 39 -11.32 -4.36 -17.29
N SER A 40 -12.23 -5.30 -17.52
CA SER A 40 -13.13 -5.82 -16.47
C SER A 40 -12.63 -7.18 -15.98
N PHE A 41 -12.94 -7.50 -14.72
CA PHE A 41 -12.77 -8.83 -14.17
C PHE A 41 -14.12 -9.53 -13.99
N ALA A 42 -14.11 -10.86 -13.98
CA ALA A 42 -15.32 -11.64 -13.75
C ALA A 42 -15.84 -11.52 -12.31
N SER A 43 -14.97 -11.18 -11.36
CA SER A 43 -15.32 -11.02 -9.94
C SER A 43 -14.40 -10.01 -9.25
N ALA A 44 -14.88 -9.48 -8.12
CA ALA A 44 -14.08 -8.60 -7.27
C ALA A 44 -12.87 -9.34 -6.65
N GLN A 45 -13.02 -10.63 -6.37
CA GLN A 45 -11.93 -11.50 -5.93
C GLN A 45 -10.77 -11.48 -6.95
N LEU A 46 -11.07 -11.72 -8.22
CA LEU A 46 -10.08 -11.75 -9.30
C LEU A 46 -9.46 -10.37 -9.56
N ALA A 47 -10.25 -9.30 -9.47
CA ALA A 47 -9.73 -7.94 -9.56
C ALA A 47 -8.73 -7.66 -8.43
N GLY A 48 -9.05 -8.06 -7.19
CA GLY A 48 -8.16 -7.94 -6.03
C GLY A 48 -6.87 -8.75 -6.20
N ASP A 49 -6.97 -10.01 -6.66
CA ASP A 49 -5.80 -10.87 -6.93
C ASP A 49 -4.86 -10.25 -7.97
N ALA A 50 -5.43 -9.71 -9.05
CA ALA A 50 -4.68 -9.05 -10.11
C ALA A 50 -4.04 -7.71 -9.66
N SER A 51 -4.54 -7.11 -8.59
CA SER A 51 -4.07 -5.82 -8.06
C SER A 51 -2.76 -5.93 -7.28
N GLY A 52 -2.30 -7.15 -7.01
CA GLY A 52 -1.06 -7.44 -6.30
C GLY A 52 -1.23 -7.37 -4.78
N TRP A 53 -0.29 -6.72 -4.10
CA TRP A 53 -0.37 -6.56 -2.65
C TRP A 53 -1.53 -5.63 -2.26
N LEU A 54 -2.30 -6.06 -1.26
CA LEU A 54 -3.39 -5.31 -0.66
C LEU A 54 -2.99 -4.89 0.75
N ASN A 55 -3.09 -3.61 1.07
CA ASN A 55 -2.78 -3.11 2.41
C ASN A 55 -3.93 -3.45 3.37
N PRO A 56 -3.69 -4.22 4.44
CA PRO A 56 -4.75 -4.63 5.36
C PRO A 56 -5.27 -3.50 6.27
N ASP A 57 -4.55 -2.38 6.39
CA ASP A 57 -4.97 -1.25 7.22
C ASP A 57 -5.81 -0.25 6.41
N TRP A 58 -7.13 -0.41 6.50
CA TRP A 58 -8.10 0.46 5.83
C TRP A 58 -7.99 1.94 6.23
N THR A 59 -7.50 2.24 7.43
CA THR A 59 -7.42 3.63 7.93
C THR A 59 -6.38 4.46 7.17
N THR A 60 -5.45 3.78 6.49
CA THR A 60 -4.40 4.40 5.68
C THR A 60 -4.76 4.50 4.21
N ALA A 61 -5.96 4.07 3.82
CA ALA A 61 -6.39 4.12 2.42
C ALA A 61 -6.49 5.58 1.95
N PRO A 62 -5.75 5.97 0.90
CA PRO A 62 -5.92 7.28 0.30
C PRO A 62 -7.25 7.34 -0.46
N ARG A 63 -7.82 8.54 -0.57
CA ARG A 63 -8.94 8.81 -1.48
C ARG A 63 -8.59 8.34 -2.89
N GLY A 64 -9.48 7.54 -3.48
CA GLY A 64 -9.28 6.87 -4.78
C GLY A 64 -8.77 5.43 -4.68
N ALA A 65 -8.44 4.93 -3.49
CA ALA A 65 -8.14 3.52 -3.30
C ALA A 65 -9.37 2.63 -3.57
N LEU A 66 -9.09 1.36 -3.86
CA LEU A 66 -10.08 0.29 -4.01
C LEU A 66 -9.93 -0.66 -2.83
N HIS A 67 -11.01 -0.85 -2.10
CA HIS A 67 -11.10 -1.80 -0.99
C HIS A 67 -11.65 -3.12 -1.50
N TYR A 68 -11.05 -4.23 -1.07
CA TYR A 68 -11.43 -5.58 -1.49
C TYR A 68 -11.86 -6.44 -0.29
N TRP A 69 -12.90 -7.24 -0.48
CA TRP A 69 -13.36 -8.27 0.48
C TRP A 69 -13.49 -9.62 -0.21
N SER A 70 -13.28 -10.70 0.52
CA SER A 70 -13.60 -12.08 0.11
C SER A 70 -14.91 -12.55 0.74
N GLY A 71 -15.45 -13.68 0.25
CA GLY A 71 -16.61 -14.35 0.84
C GLY A 71 -17.96 -13.65 0.64
N VAL A 72 -17.99 -12.49 -0.01
CA VAL A 72 -19.22 -11.75 -0.30
C VAL A 72 -19.88 -12.33 -1.55
N GLY A 73 -21.00 -13.03 -1.38
CA GLY A 73 -21.75 -13.63 -2.49
C GLY A 73 -20.95 -14.67 -3.31
N GLY A 74 -19.86 -15.21 -2.77
CA GLY A 74 -18.96 -16.14 -3.46
C GLY A 74 -17.88 -15.48 -4.33
N ASP A 75 -18.11 -14.25 -4.80
CA ASP A 75 -17.28 -13.55 -5.79
C ASP A 75 -16.45 -12.39 -5.20
N GLY A 76 -16.59 -12.15 -3.90
CA GLY A 76 -15.94 -11.04 -3.20
C GLY A 76 -16.66 -9.71 -3.40
N HIS A 77 -16.08 -8.64 -2.88
CA HIS A 77 -16.62 -7.29 -3.03
C HIS A 77 -15.51 -6.28 -3.28
N VAL A 78 -15.86 -5.19 -3.98
CA VAL A 78 -14.95 -4.07 -4.22
C VAL A 78 -15.69 -2.74 -4.11
N ALA A 79 -15.03 -1.72 -3.57
CA ALA A 79 -15.57 -0.37 -3.39
C ALA A 79 -14.48 0.69 -3.58
N PHE A 80 -14.85 1.88 -4.07
CA PHE A 80 -13.94 3.03 -4.08
C PHE A 80 -13.91 3.72 -2.72
N ASP A 81 -12.73 4.19 -2.30
CA ASP A 81 -12.54 5.07 -1.14
C ASP A 81 -12.71 6.53 -1.55
N LEU A 82 -13.65 7.24 -0.92
CA LEU A 82 -13.89 8.68 -1.07
C LEU A 82 -13.11 9.52 -0.04
N GLY A 83 -12.20 8.93 0.73
CA GLY A 83 -11.49 9.52 1.84
C GLY A 83 -12.20 9.31 3.17
N GLY A 84 -11.40 9.23 4.25
CA GLY A 84 -11.90 9.14 5.62
C GLY A 84 -12.77 7.90 5.89
N GLY A 85 -12.56 6.80 5.16
CA GLY A 85 -13.33 5.57 5.30
C GLY A 85 -14.72 5.61 4.65
N THR A 86 -15.08 6.66 3.92
CA THR A 86 -16.33 6.68 3.15
C THR A 86 -16.15 5.93 1.85
N LEU A 87 -17.02 4.96 1.58
CA LEU A 87 -16.93 4.06 0.44
C LEU A 87 -18.07 4.30 -0.54
N LEU A 88 -17.77 4.34 -1.84
CA LEU A 88 -18.73 4.25 -2.93
C LEU A 88 -18.80 2.80 -3.43
N MET A 89 -19.99 2.20 -3.41
CA MET A 89 -20.16 0.79 -3.77
C MET A 89 -21.53 0.47 -4.38
N ALA A 90 -21.57 -0.65 -5.09
CA ALA A 90 -22.78 -1.30 -5.56
C ALA A 90 -23.07 -2.53 -4.66
N SER A 91 -24.04 -2.38 -3.75
CA SER A 91 -24.39 -3.38 -2.74
C SER A 91 -25.86 -3.27 -2.35
N SER A 92 -26.52 -4.38 -2.02
CA SER A 92 -27.88 -4.38 -1.47
C SER A 92 -27.99 -3.69 -0.11
N ARG A 93 -26.85 -3.35 0.52
CA ARG A 93 -26.77 -2.64 1.81
C ARG A 93 -26.82 -1.11 1.69
N VAL A 94 -26.77 -0.56 0.48
CA VAL A 94 -26.74 0.88 0.23
C VAL A 94 -27.78 1.30 -0.80
N SER A 95 -28.29 2.53 -0.69
CA SER A 95 -29.27 3.07 -1.64
C SER A 95 -29.20 4.59 -1.82
N SER A 96 -28.17 5.25 -1.27
CA SER A 96 -28.09 6.71 -1.24
C SER A 96 -27.91 7.37 -2.61
N LEU A 97 -27.52 6.61 -3.64
CA LEU A 97 -27.30 7.11 -5.01
C LEU A 97 -28.11 6.36 -6.06
N GLY A 98 -28.97 5.41 -5.65
CA GLY A 98 -29.75 4.59 -6.57
C GLY A 98 -30.09 3.21 -6.03
N THR A 99 -30.57 2.33 -6.91
CA THR A 99 -30.99 0.98 -6.54
C THR A 99 -29.77 0.09 -6.30
N ALA A 100 -29.51 -0.22 -5.02
CA ALA A 100 -28.34 -0.97 -4.57
C ALA A 100 -27.00 -0.27 -4.94
N LEU A 101 -27.01 1.07 -4.92
CA LEU A 101 -25.87 1.93 -5.21
C LEU A 101 -25.82 3.05 -4.18
N GLY A 102 -24.66 3.30 -3.59
CA GLY A 102 -24.55 4.37 -2.62
C GLY A 102 -23.26 4.40 -1.84
N LEU A 103 -23.33 5.18 -0.77
CA LEU A 103 -22.23 5.47 0.13
C LEU A 103 -22.43 4.73 1.45
N ILE A 104 -21.34 4.24 2.02
CA ILE A 104 -21.31 3.66 3.36
C ILE A 104 -19.96 3.91 4.01
N HIS A 105 -19.91 4.04 5.33
CA HIS A 105 -18.64 4.07 6.04
C HIS A 105 -18.06 2.65 6.16
N PHE A 106 -16.74 2.50 6.10
CA PHE A 106 -16.04 1.22 6.16
C PHE A 106 -16.51 0.35 7.33
N LEU A 107 -16.57 0.94 8.53
CA LEU A 107 -16.99 0.24 9.76
C LEU A 107 -18.45 -0.25 9.74
N ASP A 108 -19.31 0.40 8.95
CA ASP A 108 -20.73 0.02 8.86
C ASP A 108 -20.95 -1.12 7.87
N TYR A 109 -19.98 -1.39 7.00
CA TYR A 109 -20.16 -2.39 5.96
C TYR A 109 -20.25 -3.82 6.48
N LYS A 110 -19.57 -4.14 7.60
CA LYS A 110 -19.73 -5.39 8.38
C LYS A 110 -19.79 -6.66 7.51
N LEU A 111 -18.76 -6.87 6.69
CA LEU A 111 -18.63 -8.04 5.81
C LEU A 111 -17.48 -8.96 6.25
N PRO A 112 -17.58 -10.27 5.90
CA PRO A 112 -16.93 -11.33 6.67
C PRO A 112 -15.40 -11.34 6.59
N GLU A 113 -14.80 -10.89 5.48
CA GLU A 113 -13.35 -10.93 5.34
C GLU A 113 -12.84 -9.77 4.49
N TYR A 114 -12.22 -8.80 5.15
CA TYR A 114 -11.53 -7.70 4.48
C TYR A 114 -10.14 -8.16 4.03
N ARG A 115 -9.83 -7.97 2.75
CA ARG A 115 -8.56 -8.38 2.14
C ARG A 115 -7.52 -7.25 2.12
N GLY A 116 -7.97 -6.01 2.22
CA GLY A 116 -7.12 -4.83 2.13
C GLY A 116 -7.51 -3.89 0.99
N TRP A 117 -6.74 -2.82 0.83
CA TRP A 117 -6.90 -1.84 -0.23
C TRP A 117 -5.70 -1.79 -1.19
N SER A 118 -5.95 -1.33 -2.41
CA SER A 118 -4.93 -1.01 -3.41
C SER A 118 -5.33 0.24 -4.18
N LEU A 119 -4.36 0.98 -4.72
CA LEU A 119 -4.64 2.02 -5.72
C LEU A 119 -4.94 1.42 -7.10
N ARG A 120 -4.72 0.12 -7.27
CA ARG A 120 -4.82 -0.58 -8.55
C ARG A 120 -6.15 -1.31 -8.66
N HIS A 121 -6.71 -1.26 -9.87
CA HIS A 121 -7.66 -2.22 -10.40
C HIS A 121 -6.90 -3.10 -11.40
N GLY A 122 -6.43 -4.27 -10.94
CA GLY A 122 -5.46 -5.05 -11.70
C GLY A 122 -4.14 -4.31 -11.86
N THR A 123 -3.83 -3.86 -13.08
CA THR A 123 -2.61 -3.09 -13.37
C THR A 123 -2.88 -1.60 -13.57
N GLU A 124 -4.14 -1.18 -13.59
CA GLU A 124 -4.55 0.21 -13.86
C GLU A 124 -4.81 0.95 -12.55
N THR A 125 -4.64 2.27 -12.53
CA THR A 125 -4.94 3.11 -11.36
C THR A 125 -5.82 4.28 -11.79
N LEU A 126 -6.67 4.76 -10.89
CA LEU A 126 -7.30 6.07 -11.10
C LEU A 126 -6.22 7.16 -11.20
N ALA A 127 -6.53 8.18 -11.97
CA ALA A 127 -5.77 9.41 -11.92
C ALA A 127 -6.05 10.18 -10.62
N ARG A 128 -5.06 10.93 -10.15
CA ARG A 128 -5.26 11.84 -9.02
C ARG A 128 -6.24 12.94 -9.41
N SER A 129 -7.22 13.20 -8.54
CA SER A 129 -7.98 14.44 -8.60
C SER A 129 -7.02 15.61 -8.48
N ALA A 130 -7.05 16.54 -9.43
CA ALA A 130 -6.38 17.82 -9.26
C ALA A 130 -7.10 18.55 -8.11
N THR A 131 -6.49 18.59 -6.94
CA THR A 131 -7.03 19.38 -5.83
C THR A 131 -7.03 20.84 -6.28
N ALA A 132 -8.20 21.46 -6.35
CA ALA A 132 -8.27 22.90 -6.60
C ALA A 132 -7.58 23.62 -5.43
N GLY A 133 -6.40 24.18 -5.70
CA GLY A 133 -5.69 25.09 -4.79
C GLY A 133 -4.83 24.43 -3.72
N ALA A 134 -3.63 23.98 -4.11
CA ALA A 134 -2.42 24.17 -3.31
C ALA A 134 -1.22 24.14 -4.27
N GLY A 135 -0.29 25.07 -4.08
CA GLY A 135 0.71 25.48 -5.05
C GLY A 135 1.55 24.37 -5.66
N THR A 136 2.01 24.67 -6.86
CA THR A 136 3.14 24.04 -7.56
C THR A 136 4.24 23.57 -6.62
N THR A 137 4.28 22.25 -6.40
CA THR A 137 5.54 21.50 -6.41
C THR A 137 5.28 20.17 -7.15
N PRO A 138 6.02 19.87 -8.23
CA PRO A 138 5.97 18.56 -8.87
C PRO A 138 6.38 17.50 -7.85
N LEU A 139 5.49 16.58 -7.51
CA LEU A 139 5.87 15.32 -6.83
C LEU A 139 6.04 14.25 -7.89
N GLU A 140 7.09 14.45 -8.69
CA GLU A 140 7.90 13.37 -9.22
C GLU A 140 9.07 13.16 -8.22
N ASP A 141 9.24 11.93 -7.76
CA ASP A 141 10.51 11.34 -7.32
C ASP A 141 11.38 11.89 -6.17
N ASP A 142 11.00 12.92 -5.40
CA ASP A 142 11.84 13.30 -4.24
C ASP A 142 11.50 12.51 -2.98
N MET A 143 12.44 11.66 -2.55
CA MET A 143 12.51 11.21 -1.16
C MET A 143 12.54 12.45 -0.26
N THR A 144 11.70 12.48 0.77
CA THR A 144 11.78 13.57 1.74
C THR A 144 13.17 13.59 2.40
N PRO A 145 13.70 14.74 2.86
CA PRO A 145 14.98 14.79 3.57
C PRO A 145 15.07 13.85 4.78
N VAL A 146 13.92 13.53 5.38
CA VAL A 146 13.80 12.54 6.46
C VAL A 146 14.03 11.11 5.93
N GLN A 147 13.47 10.77 4.77
CA GLN A 147 13.65 9.48 4.12
C GLN A 147 15.08 9.31 3.58
N GLU A 148 15.69 10.35 3.03
CA GLU A 148 17.11 10.33 2.62
C GLU A 148 18.04 10.07 3.81
N LYS A 149 17.78 10.76 4.94
CA LYS A 149 18.55 10.57 6.16
C LYS A 149 18.40 9.14 6.71
N MET A 150 17.18 8.60 6.73
CA MET A 150 16.96 7.20 7.15
C MET A 150 17.66 6.21 6.22
N LEU A 151 17.64 6.45 4.91
CA LEU A 151 18.30 5.57 3.95
C LEU A 151 19.83 5.60 4.11
N ALA A 152 20.41 6.78 4.31
CA ALA A 152 21.83 6.95 4.57
C ALA A 152 22.27 6.23 5.86
N GLU A 153 21.44 6.29 6.91
CA GLU A 153 21.71 5.66 8.21
C GLU A 153 21.61 4.13 8.12
N VAL A 154 20.64 3.59 7.38
CA VAL A 154 20.52 2.15 7.09
C VAL A 154 21.73 1.67 6.27
N HIS A 155 22.12 2.42 5.24
CA HIS A 155 23.26 2.08 4.40
C HIS A 155 24.58 2.06 5.20
N TRP A 156 24.77 3.04 6.08
CA TRP A 156 25.89 3.09 7.01
C TRP A 156 25.89 1.89 7.97
N MET A 157 24.74 1.56 8.57
CA MET A 157 24.63 0.42 9.48
C MET A 157 24.99 -0.92 8.79
N LEU A 158 24.53 -1.11 7.56
CA LEU A 158 24.82 -2.33 6.79
C LEU A 158 26.30 -2.43 6.39
N SER A 159 26.93 -1.31 6.02
CA SER A 159 28.34 -1.28 5.61
C SER A 159 29.32 -1.38 6.78
N GLU A 160 29.07 -0.68 7.88
CA GLU A 160 30.04 -0.55 8.97
C GLU A 160 29.81 -1.54 10.13
N ARG A 161 28.58 -2.01 10.34
CA ARG A 161 28.29 -2.94 11.45
C ARG A 161 28.03 -4.36 11.00
N VAL A 162 27.23 -4.54 9.96
CA VAL A 162 26.78 -5.86 9.54
C VAL A 162 27.84 -6.55 8.67
N ARG A 163 28.41 -5.84 7.70
CA ARG A 163 29.41 -6.40 6.77
C ARG A 163 30.68 -6.93 7.46
N PRO A 164 31.30 -6.25 8.46
CA PRO A 164 32.50 -6.79 9.11
C PRO A 164 32.22 -8.05 9.93
N GLN A 165 31.06 -8.15 10.58
CA GLN A 165 30.66 -9.35 11.33
C GLN A 165 30.45 -10.54 10.40
N LEU A 166 29.86 -10.30 9.23
CA LEU A 166 29.70 -11.31 8.19
C LEU A 166 31.04 -11.77 7.60
N ASN A 167 31.97 -10.83 7.39
CA ASN A 167 33.32 -11.17 6.95
C ASN A 167 34.12 -11.95 8.02
N ALA A 168 33.91 -11.66 9.31
CA ALA A 168 34.52 -12.44 10.40
C ALA A 168 33.94 -13.87 10.50
N LEU A 169 32.68 -14.07 10.12
CA LEU A 169 32.05 -15.40 10.00
C LEU A 169 32.55 -16.18 8.76
N HIS A 170 32.98 -15.45 7.71
CA HIS A 170 33.49 -16.00 6.45
C HIS A 170 34.83 -16.73 6.62
N ASP A 171 35.69 -16.27 7.54
CA ASP A 171 36.98 -16.92 7.83
C ASP A 171 36.84 -18.29 8.53
N GLY A 172 35.61 -18.74 8.84
CA GLY A 172 35.35 -19.99 9.56
C GLY A 172 34.47 -21.04 8.86
N THR A 173 33.65 -20.72 7.84
CA THR A 173 32.69 -21.68 7.26
C THR A 173 32.41 -21.48 5.76
N GLY A 174 32.62 -22.53 4.96
CA GLY A 174 32.73 -22.46 3.49
C GLY A 174 31.46 -22.06 2.69
N GLY A 175 31.68 -21.18 1.70
CA GLY A 175 31.18 -21.21 0.31
C GLY A 175 29.68 -21.07 0.00
N ALA A 176 28.77 -21.76 0.70
CA ALA A 176 27.37 -21.87 0.26
C ALA A 176 26.46 -20.73 0.77
N VAL A 177 26.85 -20.06 1.84
CA VAL A 177 26.10 -18.91 2.42
C VAL A 177 26.30 -17.63 1.58
N HIS A 178 27.39 -17.55 0.83
CA HIS A 178 27.81 -16.37 0.05
C HIS A 178 26.78 -15.89 -0.97
N LYS A 179 26.24 -16.80 -1.80
CA LYS A 179 25.33 -16.41 -2.88
C LYS A 179 23.98 -15.89 -2.38
N LYS A 180 23.57 -16.24 -1.16
CA LYS A 180 22.30 -15.77 -0.61
C LYS A 180 22.45 -14.39 0.04
N LEU A 181 23.63 -14.08 0.58
CA LEU A 181 23.85 -12.83 1.30
C LEU A 181 24.25 -11.67 0.38
N ASP A 182 25.07 -11.93 -0.64
CA ASP A 182 25.40 -10.93 -1.66
C ASP A 182 24.14 -10.49 -2.44
N VAL A 183 23.17 -11.40 -2.62
CA VAL A 183 21.85 -11.09 -3.20
C VAL A 183 21.03 -10.18 -2.27
N VAL A 184 21.11 -10.38 -0.95
CA VAL A 184 20.41 -9.53 0.02
C VAL A 184 21.04 -8.14 0.07
N VAL A 185 22.37 -8.04 0.07
CA VAL A 185 23.07 -6.75 0.07
C VAL A 185 22.86 -6.01 -1.26
N TRP A 186 22.94 -6.70 -2.39
CA TRP A 186 22.66 -6.12 -3.72
C TRP A 186 21.20 -5.65 -3.84
N ALA A 187 20.23 -6.43 -3.35
CA ALA A 187 18.82 -6.05 -3.32
C ALA A 187 18.51 -4.87 -2.38
N LEU A 188 19.34 -4.66 -1.35
CA LEU A 188 19.21 -3.52 -0.43
C LEU A 188 19.84 -2.23 -0.97
N THR A 189 20.67 -2.32 -2.01
CA THR A 189 21.37 -1.17 -2.61
C THR A 189 20.88 -0.82 -4.02
N ASP A 190 20.01 -1.63 -4.63
CA ASP A 190 19.38 -1.34 -5.93
C ASP A 190 18.15 -0.43 -5.73
N PRO A 191 18.17 0.83 -6.21
CA PRO A 191 17.05 1.76 -6.05
C PRO A 191 15.78 1.34 -6.80
N LYS A 192 15.84 0.36 -7.71
CA LYS A 192 14.67 -0.15 -8.46
C LYS A 192 14.04 -1.41 -7.86
N ALA A 193 14.72 -2.07 -6.93
CA ALA A 193 14.25 -3.33 -6.35
C ALA A 193 13.69 -3.12 -4.93
N GLY A 194 12.37 -2.95 -4.80
CA GLY A 194 11.61 -3.40 -3.63
C GLY A 194 12.02 -2.90 -2.22
N LEU A 195 12.83 -1.84 -2.12
CA LEU A 195 13.47 -1.36 -0.90
C LEU A 195 12.48 -1.10 0.24
N ARG A 196 11.26 -0.65 -0.08
CA ARG A 196 10.18 -0.38 0.90
C ARG A 196 9.62 -1.62 1.57
N LYS A 197 9.55 -2.75 0.85
CA LYS A 197 8.98 -4.02 1.35
C LYS A 197 9.96 -4.72 2.28
N MET A 198 11.25 -4.73 1.95
CA MET A 198 12.28 -5.32 2.81
C MET A 198 12.55 -4.51 4.07
N LEU A 199 12.56 -3.17 4.00
CA LEU A 199 12.77 -2.34 5.21
C LEU A 199 11.61 -2.46 6.20
N GLY A 200 10.36 -2.49 5.73
CA GLY A 200 9.20 -2.71 6.60
C GLY A 200 9.23 -4.07 7.30
N ASP A 201 9.55 -5.13 6.56
CA ASP A 201 9.64 -6.48 7.12
C ASP A 201 10.84 -6.67 8.07
N LEU A 202 11.96 -5.99 7.81
CA LEU A 202 13.18 -6.05 8.62
C LEU A 202 13.03 -5.28 9.94
N ILE A 203 12.46 -4.08 9.89
CA ILE A 203 12.15 -3.23 11.06
C ILE A 203 11.18 -3.97 11.99
N THR A 204 10.14 -4.59 11.44
CA THR A 204 9.12 -5.29 12.24
C THR A 204 9.63 -6.58 12.87
N LYS A 205 10.61 -7.25 12.24
CA LYS A 205 11.16 -8.53 12.75
C LYS A 205 12.35 -8.37 13.68
N LEU A 206 13.12 -7.29 13.60
CA LEU A 206 14.34 -7.09 14.41
C LEU A 206 14.14 -6.18 15.63
N ILE A 207 13.15 -5.29 15.63
CA ILE A 207 12.90 -4.40 16.78
C ILE A 207 12.39 -5.16 18.03
N PRO A 208 11.52 -6.19 17.93
CA PRO A 208 11.07 -6.93 19.12
C PRO A 208 12.19 -7.76 19.79
N SER A 209 13.24 -8.15 19.06
CA SER A 209 14.36 -8.91 19.61
C SER A 209 15.48 -8.04 20.22
N TRP A 210 15.38 -6.71 20.09
CA TRP A 210 16.40 -5.78 20.59
C TRP A 210 16.10 -5.17 21.96
N ASN A 211 14.86 -5.31 22.47
CA ASN A 211 14.48 -4.80 23.80
C ASN A 211 14.99 -5.64 24.99
N GLY A 212 15.90 -6.60 24.75
CA GLY A 212 16.46 -7.49 25.77
C GLY A 212 17.94 -7.25 26.12
N HIS A 213 18.63 -6.30 25.48
CA HIS A 213 20.05 -6.06 25.78
C HIS A 213 20.25 -4.93 26.83
N PRO A 214 21.19 -5.09 27.77
CA PRO A 214 21.47 -4.08 28.77
C PRO A 214 21.97 -2.78 28.13
N VAL A 215 21.52 -1.65 28.68
CA VAL A 215 22.01 -0.31 28.32
C VAL A 215 23.52 -0.27 28.52
N MET A 216 24.28 -0.14 27.44
CA MET A 216 25.74 0.02 27.50
C MET A 216 26.09 1.37 28.14
N PRO A 217 27.19 1.45 28.92
CA PRO A 217 27.60 2.68 29.56
C PRO A 217 27.98 3.75 28.52
N THR A 218 27.62 5.00 28.81
CA THR A 218 27.96 6.16 27.99
C THR A 218 29.47 6.24 27.76
N ALA A 219 29.87 6.47 26.51
CA ALA A 219 31.26 6.65 26.12
C ALA A 219 31.93 7.77 26.96
N PRO A 220 33.19 7.60 27.40
CA PRO A 220 33.91 8.64 28.12
C PRO A 220 34.11 9.86 27.23
N LYS A 221 33.85 11.05 27.79
CA LYS A 221 34.06 12.33 27.11
C LYS A 221 35.55 12.46 26.71
N PRO A 222 35.86 12.97 25.51
CA PRO A 222 37.23 13.27 25.12
C PRO A 222 37.83 14.28 26.10
N GLY A 223 39.01 13.95 26.63
CA GLY A 223 39.80 14.86 27.45
C GLY A 223 40.31 16.05 26.62
N PRO A 224 40.59 17.20 27.26
CA PRO A 224 41.09 18.37 26.56
C PRO A 224 42.47 18.09 25.93
N PRO A 225 42.79 18.77 24.82
CA PRO A 225 44.05 18.56 24.10
C PRO A 225 45.24 18.91 24.99
N ALA A 226 46.24 18.04 24.99
CA ALA A 226 47.50 18.24 25.70
C ALA A 226 48.23 19.46 25.13
N SER A 227 48.77 20.27 26.05
CA SER A 227 49.54 21.49 25.77
C SER A 227 50.97 21.19 25.33
#